data_AF-A0A820K0G4-F1
#
_entry.id   AF-A0A820K0G4-F1
#
_cell.length_a   1.000
_cell.length_b   1.000
_cell.length_c   1.000
_cell.angle_alpha   90.00
_cell.angle_beta   90.00
_cell.angle_gamma   90.00
#
_symmetry.space_group_name_H-M   'P 1'
#
loop_
_entity.id
_entity.type
_entity.pdbx_description
1 polymer ?
#
loop_
_entity_poly.entity_id
_entity_poly.type
_entity_poly.pdbx_seq_one_letter_code
_entity_poly.pdbx_strand_id
1 'polypeptide(L)'
;MYLGREKVQTIFQVKTRNGKSIREHSHLENDEEILLHPGIVLKVMGTSKQGDGIHVIHLHEVPLYEDQKMNVTSTSISNNQVDEYRNPQLEQIIQLSEPRGTLVIESMNLNDRDMEIVARLFIVENEYRGLNLRHNEITSVGAFILAQSLYNTKYIKELKLCGNRLLDEGAQCIARGLANKQLGLI
;
A
#
# COMPACT_ATOMS: atom_id res chain seq x y z
N MET A 1 -17.87 16.98 13.46
CA MET A 1 -17.33 17.93 14.48
C MET A 1 -17.73 17.40 15.85
N TYR A 2 -16.80 16.82 16.60
CA TYR A 2 -17.05 16.28 17.94
C TYR A 2 -16.87 17.42 18.95
N LEU A 3 -17.96 17.95 19.50
CA LEU A 3 -17.94 18.99 20.53
C LEU A 3 -17.98 18.33 21.91
N GLY A 4 -16.80 17.94 22.39
CA GLY A 4 -16.59 17.60 23.81
C GLY A 4 -16.70 18.88 24.67
N ARG A 5 -17.09 18.72 25.93
CA ARG A 5 -17.45 19.80 26.87
C ARG A 5 -16.27 20.70 27.32
N GLU A 6 -15.11 20.58 26.69
CA GLU A 6 -13.99 21.51 26.79
C GLU A 6 -13.64 21.94 25.36
N LYS A 7 -13.44 23.24 25.11
CA LYS A 7 -13.10 23.81 23.78
C LYS A 7 -11.67 23.42 23.33
N VAL A 8 -11.37 22.14 23.31
CA VAL A 8 -10.13 21.60 22.77
C VAL A 8 -10.43 21.11 21.37
N GLN A 9 -9.98 21.87 20.36
CA GLN A 9 -10.15 21.52 18.96
C GLN A 9 -8.81 21.06 18.40
N THR A 10 -8.78 19.88 17.77
CA THR A 10 -7.59 19.41 17.04
C THR A 10 -7.73 19.71 15.55
N ILE A 11 -6.72 20.38 14.98
CA ILE A 11 -6.62 20.68 13.54
C ILE A 11 -5.44 19.88 12.98
N PHE A 12 -5.64 19.22 11.84
CA PHE A 12 -4.56 18.60 11.08
C PHE A 12 -4.17 19.52 9.93
N GLN A 13 -2.92 20.00 9.94
CA GLN A 13 -2.36 20.74 8.82
C GLN A 13 -1.54 19.77 7.98
N VAL A 14 -2.04 19.42 6.80
CA VAL A 14 -1.43 18.40 5.92
C VAL A 14 -0.74 19.08 4.76
N LYS A 15 0.59 18.97 4.67
CA LYS A 15 1.36 19.35 3.49
C LYS A 15 1.49 18.16 2.55
N THR A 16 0.75 18.18 1.45
CA THR A 16 0.73 17.11 0.44
C THR A 16 1.73 17.38 -0.69
N ARG A 17 2.13 16.33 -1.40
CA ARG A 17 2.88 16.36 -2.66
C ARG A 17 1.96 16.08 -3.85
N ASN A 18 1.00 15.18 -3.66
CA ASN A 18 0.12 14.67 -4.70
C ASN A 18 -1.38 14.90 -4.39
N GLY A 19 -1.69 15.71 -3.37
CA GLY A 19 -3.08 16.05 -3.06
C GLY A 19 -3.71 16.84 -4.20
N LYS A 20 -4.96 16.52 -4.54
CA LYS A 20 -5.68 17.18 -5.63
C LYS A 20 -6.76 18.09 -5.07
N SER A 21 -6.73 19.37 -5.45
CA SER A 21 -7.81 20.31 -5.15
C SER A 21 -9.07 19.88 -5.87
N ILE A 22 -10.12 19.49 -5.14
CA ILE A 22 -11.38 19.04 -5.77
C ILE A 22 -12.08 20.22 -6.44
N ARG A 23 -11.93 21.43 -5.88
CA ARG A 23 -12.49 22.67 -6.44
C ARG A 23 -12.16 22.88 -7.92
N GLU A 24 -10.93 22.55 -8.33
CA GLU A 24 -10.46 22.70 -9.71
C GLU A 24 -11.13 21.74 -10.70
N HIS A 25 -11.86 20.75 -10.17
CA HIS A 25 -12.49 19.68 -10.92
C HIS A 25 -13.96 19.44 -10.52
N SER A 26 -14.54 20.34 -9.72
CA SER A 26 -15.91 20.28 -9.22
C SER A 26 -16.72 21.43 -9.84
N HIS A 27 -17.98 21.16 -10.20
CA HIS A 27 -18.91 22.20 -10.65
C HIS A 27 -19.53 22.99 -9.49
N LEU A 28 -19.19 22.64 -8.24
CA LEU A 28 -19.64 23.31 -7.03
C LEU A 28 -18.62 24.38 -6.64
N GLU A 29 -18.96 25.65 -6.85
CA GLU A 29 -18.02 26.78 -6.64
C GLU A 29 -17.49 26.94 -5.21
N ASN A 30 -18.20 26.35 -4.24
CA ASN A 30 -17.90 26.42 -2.79
C ASN A 30 -17.26 25.14 -2.24
N ASP A 31 -16.86 24.21 -3.10
CA ASP A 31 -16.23 22.96 -2.70
C ASP A 31 -14.75 23.20 -2.40
N GLU A 32 -14.40 23.34 -1.12
CA GLU A 32 -13.00 23.48 -0.66
C GLU A 32 -12.44 22.16 -0.11
N GLU A 33 -12.77 21.05 -0.77
CA GLU A 33 -12.22 19.74 -0.43
C GLU A 33 -10.89 19.46 -1.14
N ILE A 34 -10.01 18.73 -0.45
CA ILE A 34 -8.76 18.19 -1.02
C ILE A 34 -8.88 16.68 -1.03
N LEU A 35 -8.72 16.07 -2.20
CA LEU A 35 -8.66 14.63 -2.32
C LEU A 35 -7.28 14.14 -1.92
N LEU A 36 -7.23 13.34 -0.85
CA LEU A 36 -6.08 12.55 -0.45
C LEU A 36 -6.26 11.14 -0.99
N HIS A 37 -5.36 10.71 -1.87
CA HIS A 37 -5.43 9.36 -2.43
C HIS A 37 -5.13 8.29 -1.36
N PRO A 38 -5.74 7.10 -1.44
CA PRO A 38 -5.35 5.96 -0.60
C PRO A 38 -3.87 5.61 -0.75
N GLY A 39 -3.25 5.13 0.33
CA GLY A 39 -1.84 4.73 0.32
C GLY A 39 -0.84 5.88 0.52
N ILE A 40 -1.29 7.12 0.77
CA ILE A 40 -0.39 8.20 1.18
C ILE A 40 0.19 7.93 2.58
N VAL A 41 1.46 8.27 2.77
CA VAL A 41 2.11 8.22 4.07
C VAL A 41 2.29 9.62 4.59
N LEU A 42 1.69 9.88 5.75
CA LEU A 42 1.80 11.15 6.45
C LEU A 42 2.70 10.98 7.66
N LYS A 43 3.79 11.76 7.71
CA LYS A 43 4.68 11.83 8.87
C LYS A 43 4.26 12.99 9.76
N VAL A 44 4.16 12.75 11.07
CA VAL A 44 4.01 13.81 12.06
C VAL A 44 5.30 14.61 12.13
N MET A 45 5.23 15.88 11.77
CA MET A 45 6.37 16.81 11.80
C MET A 45 6.48 17.55 13.12
N GLY A 46 5.37 17.70 13.84
CA GLY A 46 5.32 18.34 15.14
C GLY A 46 3.90 18.71 15.54
N THR A 47 3.75 19.27 16.74
CA THR A 47 2.48 19.80 17.23
C THR A 47 2.67 21.24 17.72
N SER A 48 1.62 22.05 17.63
CA SER A 48 1.63 23.43 18.13
C SER A 48 0.28 23.76 18.77
N LYS A 49 0.30 24.55 19.84
CA LYS A 49 -0.93 25.10 20.43
C LYS A 49 -1.17 26.50 19.86
N GLN A 50 -2.40 26.76 19.41
CA GLN A 50 -2.87 28.09 19.07
C GLN A 50 -3.81 28.60 20.17
N GLY A 51 -4.17 29.89 20.14
CA GLY A 51 -5.14 30.48 21.06
C GLY A 51 -6.46 29.70 21.09
N ASP A 52 -7.26 29.91 22.14
CA ASP A 52 -8.60 29.31 22.31
C ASP A 52 -8.65 27.76 22.40
N GLY A 53 -7.57 27.11 22.87
CA GLY A 53 -7.56 25.67 23.11
C GLY A 53 -7.33 24.82 21.85
N ILE A 54 -6.92 25.44 20.75
CA ILE A 54 -6.65 24.76 19.49
C ILE A 54 -5.29 24.04 19.54
N HIS A 55 -5.29 22.75 19.23
CA HIS A 55 -4.10 21.92 19.08
C HIS A 55 -3.93 21.58 17.59
N VAL A 56 -2.79 21.93 17.01
CA VAL A 56 -2.49 21.66 15.60
C VAL A 56 -1.46 20.54 15.51
N ILE A 57 -1.76 19.55 14.69
CA ILE A 57 -0.83 18.47 14.31
C ILE A 57 -0.38 18.74 12.88
N HIS A 58 0.93 18.97 12.71
CA HIS A 58 1.54 19.21 11.41
C HIS A 58 1.93 17.88 10.78
N LEU A 59 1.32 17.55 9.65
CA LEU A 59 1.57 16.35 8.89
C LEU A 59 2.23 16.71 7.55
N HIS A 60 3.19 15.90 7.13
CA HIS A 60 3.78 16.01 5.79
C HIS A 60 3.66 14.69 5.06
N GLU A 61 3.15 14.74 3.83
CA GLU A 61 3.22 13.63 2.90
C GLU A 61 4.68 13.37 2.53
N VAL A 62 5.13 12.16 2.83
CA VAL A 62 6.45 11.67 2.47
C VAL A 62 6.28 10.56 1.43
N PRO A 63 7.25 10.39 0.51
CA PRO A 63 7.29 9.18 -0.31
C PRO A 63 7.27 7.98 0.61
N LEU A 64 6.48 6.97 0.24
CA LEU A 64 6.50 5.70 0.95
C LEU A 64 7.92 5.14 1.07
N TYR A 65 8.77 5.33 0.04
CA TYR A 65 10.08 4.69 -0.09
C TYR A 65 11.13 5.66 -0.65
N GLU A 66 11.73 6.48 0.21
CA GLU A 66 12.96 7.23 -0.12
C GLU A 66 14.17 6.28 -0.10
N ASP A 67 14.86 6.13 -1.24
CA ASP A 67 16.18 5.48 -1.41
C ASP A 67 16.39 4.07 -0.82
N GLN A 68 15.34 3.34 -0.43
CA GLN A 68 15.49 1.95 -0.01
C GLN A 68 15.85 1.08 -1.21
N LYS A 69 17.10 0.59 -1.23
CA LYS A 69 17.48 -0.53 -2.11
C LYS A 69 16.46 -1.65 -1.91
N MET A 70 16.01 -2.27 -3.00
CA MET A 70 15.24 -3.52 -2.98
C MET A 70 16.11 -4.69 -2.50
N ASN A 71 16.67 -4.56 -1.30
CA ASN A 71 17.50 -5.57 -0.65
C ASN A 71 16.83 -5.88 0.68
N VAL A 72 15.60 -6.38 0.62
CA VAL A 72 14.91 -6.84 1.81
C VAL A 72 14.99 -8.35 1.84
N THR A 73 15.89 -8.85 2.67
CA THR A 73 15.90 -10.27 3.07
C THR A 73 14.61 -10.57 3.81
N SER A 74 14.11 -11.81 3.68
CA SER A 74 12.86 -12.32 4.26
C SER A 74 12.66 -12.01 5.76
N THR A 75 13.72 -11.67 6.48
CA THR A 75 13.76 -11.27 7.89
C THR A 75 13.26 -9.85 8.20
N SER A 76 13.16 -8.92 7.25
CA SER A 76 12.72 -7.55 7.60
C SER A 76 11.20 -7.36 7.56
N ILE A 77 10.46 -8.23 6.88
CA ILE A 77 8.99 -8.20 6.87
C ILE A 77 8.43 -8.66 8.25
N SER A 78 9.21 -9.45 9.02
CA SER A 78 8.75 -10.05 10.29
C SER A 78 9.05 -9.25 11.57
N ASN A 79 9.77 -8.12 11.50
CA ASN A 79 10.43 -7.56 12.69
C ASN A 79 9.82 -6.29 13.31
N ASN A 80 8.58 -5.92 12.98
CA ASN A 80 7.85 -4.92 13.75
C ASN A 80 6.75 -5.61 14.55
N GLN A 81 6.90 -5.64 15.88
CA GLN A 81 5.91 -6.14 16.85
C GLN A 81 4.63 -5.28 16.84
N VAL A 82 3.87 -5.38 15.75
CA VAL A 82 2.49 -4.92 15.59
C VAL A 82 1.66 -6.19 15.57
N ASP A 83 0.47 -6.19 16.17
CA ASP A 83 -0.45 -7.33 16.18
C ASP A 83 -0.38 -8.10 14.85
N GLU A 84 -0.01 -9.39 14.91
CA GLU A 84 0.20 -10.22 13.73
C GLU A 84 -1.13 -10.27 12.95
N TYR A 85 -1.25 -9.44 11.92
CA TYR A 85 -2.44 -9.41 11.08
C TYR A 85 -2.60 -10.78 10.43
N ARG A 86 -3.80 -11.33 10.49
CA ARG A 86 -4.14 -12.64 9.90
C ARG A 86 -5.34 -12.51 8.99
N ASN A 87 -5.32 -13.24 7.89
CA ASN A 87 -6.47 -13.48 7.04
C ASN A 87 -6.59 -15.01 6.81
N PRO A 88 -7.26 -15.74 7.73
CA PRO A 88 -7.31 -17.20 7.67
C PRO A 88 -7.91 -17.75 6.37
N GLN A 89 -8.84 -17.02 5.77
CA GLN A 89 -9.45 -17.42 4.49
C GLN A 89 -8.41 -17.36 3.35
N LEU A 90 -7.65 -16.26 3.27
CA LEU A 90 -6.58 -16.12 2.28
C LEU A 90 -5.47 -17.15 2.50
N GLU A 91 -5.06 -17.35 3.75
CA GLU A 91 -4.06 -18.36 4.12
C GLU A 91 -4.49 -19.76 3.69
N GLN A 92 -5.74 -20.14 3.97
CA GLN A 92 -6.29 -21.43 3.57
C GLN A 92 -6.33 -21.58 2.03
N ILE A 93 -6.72 -20.53 1.30
CA ILE A 93 -6.73 -20.55 -0.16
C ILE A 93 -5.32 -20.77 -0.71
N ILE A 94 -4.31 -20.08 -0.18
CA ILE A 94 -2.92 -20.25 -0.60
C ILE A 94 -2.43 -21.67 -0.29
N GLN A 95 -2.74 -22.20 0.90
CA GLN A 95 -2.35 -23.56 1.31
C GLN A 95 -2.99 -24.65 0.44
N LEU A 96 -4.22 -24.46 -0.01
CA LEU A 96 -4.93 -25.41 -0.87
C LEU A 96 -4.64 -25.22 -2.37
N SER A 97 -3.94 -24.15 -2.75
CA SER A 97 -3.64 -23.86 -4.15
C SER A 97 -2.56 -24.80 -4.72
N GLU A 98 -2.65 -25.09 -6.02
CA GLU A 98 -1.76 -26.03 -6.68
C GLU A 98 -0.34 -25.48 -6.81
N PRO A 99 0.68 -26.14 -6.22
CA PRO A 99 2.07 -25.71 -6.33
C PRO A 99 2.47 -25.51 -7.80
N ARG A 100 3.22 -24.44 -8.08
CA ARG A 100 3.69 -24.08 -9.45
C ARG A 100 2.57 -23.68 -10.44
N GLY A 101 1.31 -23.56 -9.98
CA GLY A 101 0.17 -23.08 -10.75
C GLY A 101 0.02 -21.55 -10.72
N THR A 102 -1.21 -21.11 -11.02
CA THR A 102 -1.64 -19.72 -10.92
C THR A 102 -2.62 -19.57 -9.76
N LEU A 103 -2.33 -18.69 -8.80
CA LEU A 103 -3.28 -18.32 -7.76
C LEU A 103 -4.22 -17.23 -8.26
N VAL A 104 -5.51 -17.49 -8.15
CA VAL A 104 -6.58 -16.56 -8.54
C VAL A 104 -7.32 -16.11 -7.29
N ILE A 105 -7.09 -14.86 -6.89
CA ILE A 105 -7.68 -14.21 -5.72
C ILE A 105 -8.19 -12.81 -6.11
N GLU A 106 -8.94 -12.79 -7.22
CA GLU A 106 -9.56 -11.61 -7.82
C GLU A 106 -10.89 -11.27 -7.12
N SER A 107 -11.18 -9.98 -6.95
CA SER A 107 -12.45 -9.50 -6.35
C SER A 107 -12.74 -10.06 -4.96
N MET A 108 -11.70 -10.15 -4.11
CA MET A 108 -11.78 -10.70 -2.76
C MET A 108 -11.68 -9.63 -1.65
N ASN A 109 -11.78 -8.35 -2.03
CA ASN A 109 -11.62 -7.19 -1.13
C ASN A 109 -10.29 -7.21 -0.34
N LEU A 110 -9.23 -7.72 -0.98
CA LEU A 110 -7.91 -7.78 -0.36
C LEU A 110 -7.29 -6.38 -0.28
N ASN A 111 -6.68 -6.04 0.85
CA ASN A 111 -6.03 -4.76 1.10
C ASN A 111 -4.49 -4.91 1.19
N ASP A 112 -3.80 -3.84 1.54
CA ASP A 112 -2.34 -3.82 1.60
C ASP A 112 -1.74 -4.81 2.61
N ARG A 113 -2.42 -5.06 3.74
CA ARG A 113 -1.95 -6.02 4.75
C ARG A 113 -2.04 -7.46 4.26
N ASP A 114 -3.03 -7.78 3.44
CA ASP A 114 -3.14 -9.09 2.81
C ASP A 114 -1.94 -9.39 1.90
N MET A 115 -1.30 -8.36 1.36
CA MET A 115 -0.12 -8.53 0.52
C MET A 115 1.10 -9.02 1.30
N GLU A 116 1.17 -8.81 2.62
CA GLU A 116 2.19 -9.42 3.47
C GLU A 116 2.03 -10.95 3.54
N ILE A 117 0.77 -11.42 3.58
CA ILE A 117 0.44 -12.85 3.57
C ILE A 117 0.77 -13.45 2.20
N VAL A 118 0.37 -12.79 1.11
CA VAL A 118 0.71 -13.22 -0.26
C VAL A 118 2.22 -13.23 -0.48
N ALA A 119 2.93 -12.17 -0.09
CA ALA A 119 4.39 -12.09 -0.16
C ALA A 119 5.06 -13.27 0.54
N ARG A 120 4.67 -13.53 1.79
CA ARG A 120 5.27 -14.58 2.61
C ARG A 120 4.90 -15.99 2.13
N LEU A 121 3.61 -16.31 2.12
CA LEU A 121 3.14 -17.68 1.92
C LEU A 121 3.11 -18.10 0.44
N PHE A 122 2.95 -17.16 -0.48
CA PHE A 122 2.84 -17.46 -1.90
C PHE A 122 4.14 -17.17 -2.68
N ILE A 123 4.71 -15.97 -2.54
CA ILE A 123 5.85 -15.56 -3.38
C ILE A 123 7.18 -16.15 -2.89
N VAL A 124 7.39 -16.18 -1.58
CA VAL A 124 8.67 -16.60 -0.97
C VAL A 124 8.72 -18.11 -0.75
N GLU A 125 7.65 -18.69 -0.21
CA GLU A 125 7.63 -20.10 0.19
C GLU A 125 7.42 -21.09 -0.97
N ASN A 126 7.07 -20.61 -2.18
CA ASN A 126 6.62 -21.47 -3.26
C ASN A 126 7.14 -21.05 -4.64
N GLU A 127 7.09 -21.99 -5.60
CA GLU A 127 7.55 -21.81 -6.98
C GLU A 127 6.42 -21.49 -7.97
N TYR A 128 5.43 -20.68 -7.55
CA TYR A 128 4.26 -20.37 -8.38
C TYR A 128 4.60 -19.54 -9.62
N ARG A 129 3.77 -19.70 -10.67
CA ARG A 129 3.99 -19.09 -11.98
C ARG A 129 3.11 -17.88 -12.25
N GLY A 130 1.90 -17.84 -11.69
CA GLY A 130 0.95 -16.77 -11.92
C GLY A 130 0.26 -16.27 -10.65
N LEU A 131 0.03 -14.97 -10.56
CA LEU A 131 -0.72 -14.33 -9.49
C LEU A 131 -1.76 -13.37 -10.07
N ASN A 132 -3.05 -13.67 -9.87
CA ASN A 132 -4.16 -12.80 -10.25
C ASN A 132 -4.78 -12.15 -9.02
N LEU A 133 -4.53 -10.85 -8.87
CA LEU A 133 -4.98 -9.97 -7.79
C LEU A 133 -5.92 -8.88 -8.32
N ARG A 134 -6.54 -9.06 -9.48
CA ARG A 134 -7.40 -8.04 -10.09
C ARG A 134 -8.56 -7.64 -9.18
N HIS A 135 -9.02 -6.40 -9.35
CA HIS A 135 -10.22 -5.89 -8.69
C HIS A 135 -10.21 -6.03 -7.15
N ASN A 136 -9.07 -5.76 -6.52
CA ASN A 136 -8.94 -5.69 -5.07
C ASN A 136 -8.68 -4.24 -4.62
N GLU A 137 -8.35 -4.06 -3.35
CA GLU A 137 -8.20 -2.78 -2.69
C GLU A 137 -6.74 -2.35 -2.49
N ILE A 138 -5.82 -2.96 -3.24
CA ILE A 138 -4.37 -2.77 -3.11
C ILE A 138 -3.98 -1.35 -3.53
N THR A 139 -3.18 -0.69 -2.71
CA THR A 139 -2.62 0.64 -2.97
C THR A 139 -1.14 0.56 -3.34
N SER A 140 -0.48 1.71 -3.46
CA SER A 140 0.98 1.79 -3.59
C SER A 140 1.73 1.08 -2.45
N VAL A 141 1.14 1.00 -1.24
CA VAL A 141 1.72 0.28 -0.10
C VAL A 141 1.81 -1.22 -0.36
N GLY A 142 0.69 -1.86 -0.72
CA GLY A 142 0.66 -3.29 -1.00
C GLY A 142 1.47 -3.65 -2.25
N ALA A 143 1.48 -2.79 -3.28
CA ALA A 143 2.35 -2.96 -4.45
C ALA A 143 3.83 -3.02 -4.07
N PHE A 144 4.28 -2.21 -3.12
CA PHE A 144 5.66 -2.28 -2.65
C PHE A 144 5.97 -3.55 -1.88
N ILE A 145 5.05 -3.99 -1.00
CA ILE A 145 5.21 -5.27 -0.29
C ILE A 145 5.40 -6.40 -1.31
N LEU A 146 4.55 -6.46 -2.34
CA LEU A 146 4.71 -7.42 -3.43
C LEU A 146 6.04 -7.24 -4.18
N ALA A 147 6.43 -6.00 -4.50
CA ALA A 147 7.65 -5.71 -5.25
C ALA A 147 8.91 -6.21 -4.54
N GLN A 148 8.99 -6.08 -3.21
CA GLN A 148 10.11 -6.60 -2.43
C GLN A 148 10.26 -8.12 -2.58
N SER A 149 9.16 -8.85 -2.48
CA SER A 149 9.20 -10.32 -2.64
C SER A 149 9.45 -10.71 -4.10
N LEU A 150 8.89 -9.97 -5.06
CA LEU A 150 9.08 -10.19 -6.49
C LEU A 150 10.54 -10.05 -6.93
N TYR A 151 11.29 -9.12 -6.33
CA TYR A 151 12.69 -8.87 -6.64
C TYR A 151 13.59 -10.09 -6.36
N ASN A 152 13.22 -10.89 -5.36
CA ASN A 152 13.98 -12.06 -4.93
C ASN A 152 13.50 -13.37 -5.58
N THR A 153 12.34 -13.39 -6.25
CA THR A 153 11.79 -14.62 -6.87
C THR A 153 12.01 -14.67 -8.37
N LYS A 154 12.35 -15.86 -8.88
CA LYS A 154 12.50 -16.15 -10.32
C LYS A 154 11.31 -16.90 -10.94
N TYR A 155 10.30 -17.25 -10.15
CA TYR A 155 9.27 -18.20 -10.57
C TYR A 155 8.02 -17.54 -11.15
N ILE A 156 7.61 -16.39 -10.61
CA ILE A 156 6.44 -15.64 -11.10
C ILE A 156 6.73 -15.11 -12.51
N LYS A 157 5.89 -15.52 -13.45
CA LYS A 157 5.88 -15.16 -14.88
C LYS A 157 4.67 -14.31 -15.27
N GLU A 158 3.57 -14.40 -14.52
CA GLU A 158 2.34 -13.65 -14.78
C GLU A 158 1.87 -12.95 -13.49
N LEU A 159 1.62 -11.65 -13.56
CA LEU A 159 1.10 -10.85 -12.45
C LEU A 159 -0.02 -9.94 -12.99
N LYS A 160 -1.24 -10.11 -12.46
CA LYS A 160 -2.41 -9.28 -12.82
C LYS A 160 -2.83 -8.43 -11.65
N LEU A 161 -2.76 -7.11 -11.83
CA LEU A 161 -3.10 -6.11 -10.80
C LEU A 161 -4.11 -5.07 -11.28
N CYS A 162 -4.72 -5.22 -12.47
CA CYS A 162 -5.69 -4.23 -12.94
C CYS A 162 -6.92 -4.15 -12.04
N GLY A 163 -7.52 -2.96 -11.92
CA GLY A 163 -8.64 -2.72 -11.01
C GLY A 163 -8.22 -2.55 -9.55
N ASN A 164 -6.95 -2.30 -9.26
CA ASN A 164 -6.43 -1.86 -7.96
C ASN A 164 -6.09 -0.36 -7.97
N ARG A 165 -5.74 0.21 -6.82
CA ARG A 165 -5.44 1.63 -6.60
C ARG A 165 -3.95 1.88 -6.44
N LEU A 166 -3.14 1.29 -7.32
CA LEU A 166 -1.67 1.31 -7.19
C LEU A 166 -1.07 2.72 -7.34
N LEU A 167 -1.71 3.58 -8.13
CA LEU A 167 -1.19 4.87 -8.57
C LEU A 167 0.16 4.73 -9.31
N ASP A 168 0.76 5.85 -9.67
CA ASP A 168 2.05 5.87 -10.38
C ASP A 168 3.16 5.29 -9.50
N GLU A 169 3.11 5.56 -8.20
CA GLU A 169 4.10 5.08 -7.22
C GLU A 169 4.08 3.55 -7.12
N GLY A 170 2.90 2.94 -7.01
CA GLY A 170 2.76 1.48 -6.94
C GLY A 170 3.19 0.80 -8.24
N ALA A 171 2.87 1.38 -9.39
CA ALA A 171 3.33 0.87 -10.68
C ALA A 171 4.86 0.91 -10.80
N GLN A 172 5.50 2.00 -10.37
CA GLN A 172 6.96 2.10 -10.33
C GLN A 172 7.59 1.07 -9.38
N CYS A 173 6.97 0.82 -8.22
CA CYS A 173 7.43 -0.22 -7.29
C CYS A 173 7.40 -1.60 -7.94
N ILE A 174 6.29 -1.99 -8.55
CA ILE A 174 6.17 -3.28 -9.25
C ILE A 174 7.20 -3.38 -10.39
N ALA A 175 7.36 -2.33 -11.20
CA ALA A 175 8.34 -2.32 -12.30
C ALA A 175 9.78 -2.57 -11.79
N ARG A 176 10.17 -1.92 -10.70
CA ARG A 176 11.48 -2.15 -10.05
C ARG A 176 11.60 -3.57 -9.49
N GLY A 177 10.55 -4.09 -8.86
CA GLY A 177 10.51 -5.46 -8.32
C GLY A 177 10.63 -6.53 -9.40
N LEU A 178 10.19 -6.22 -10.62
CA LEU A 178 10.32 -7.08 -11.79
C LEU A 178 11.63 -6.86 -12.56
N ALA A 179 12.37 -5.77 -12.33
CA ALA A 179 13.56 -5.41 -13.10
C ALA A 179 14.72 -6.42 -12.98
N ASN A 180 14.77 -7.20 -11.89
CA ASN A 180 15.76 -8.28 -11.71
C ASN A 180 15.34 -9.60 -12.37
N LYS A 181 14.13 -9.68 -12.94
CA LYS A 181 13.75 -10.83 -13.74
C LYS A 181 14.44 -10.68 -15.09
N GLN A 182 15.34 -11.62 -15.40
CA GLN A 182 15.69 -11.89 -16.79
C GLN A 182 14.42 -12.40 -17.50
N LEU A 183 13.55 -11.47 -17.91
CA LEU A 183 12.56 -11.75 -18.93
C LEU A 183 13.37 -12.08 -20.17
N GLY A 184 13.50 -13.37 -20.48
CA GLY A 184 13.84 -13.77 -21.82
C GLY A 184 12.84 -13.06 -22.74
N LEU A 185 13.34 -12.14 -23.55
CA LEU A 185 12.63 -11.63 -24.72
C LEU A 185 12.29 -12.87 -25.56
N ILE A 186 11.05 -13.31 -25.48
CA ILE A 186 10.43 -14.22 -26.46
C ILE A 186 9.24 -13.50 -27.07
#